data_AF-A0A371IWT5-F1
#
_entry.id   AF-A0A371IWT5-F1
#
_cell.length_a   1.000
_cell.length_b   1.000
_cell.length_c   1.000
_cell.angle_alpha   90.00
_cell.angle_beta   90.00
_cell.angle_gamma   90.00
#
_symmetry.space_group_name_H-M   'P 1'
#
loop_
_entity.id
_entity.type
_entity.pdbx_description
1 polymer ?
#
loop_
_entity_poly.entity_id
_entity_poly.type
_entity_poly.pdbx_seq_one_letter_code
_entity_poly.pdbx_strand_id
1 'polypeptide(L)'
;MKNNKKIKNINEYRKVKKNKHKDRKQKKIKKEIVVLLFIASVSIIVINLCGYSKISQLKYEIHYLKKDLRQKEVILEQLKSELYAKTSTEQIEQEAKEKLNMDYPKENQINYIDVDS
;
A
#
# COMPACT_ATOMS: atom_id res chain seq x y z
N MET A 1 10.65 -56.68 -34.02
CA MET A 1 9.95 -57.98 -33.84
C MET A 1 9.03 -57.90 -32.62
N LYS A 2 7.69 -57.97 -32.81
CA LYS A 2 6.74 -58.12 -31.70
C LYS A 2 6.69 -59.61 -31.33
N ASN A 3 7.33 -59.99 -30.22
CA ASN A 3 7.26 -61.35 -29.69
C ASN A 3 5.83 -61.68 -29.26
N ASN A 4 5.10 -62.36 -30.13
CA ASN A 4 3.74 -62.79 -29.89
C ASN A 4 3.77 -64.07 -29.05
N LYS A 5 3.99 -63.93 -27.74
CA LYS A 5 3.87 -65.04 -26.78
C LYS A 5 2.40 -65.50 -26.78
N LYS A 6 2.08 -66.55 -27.55
CA LYS A 6 0.78 -67.23 -27.49
C LYS A 6 0.57 -67.69 -26.05
N ILE A 7 -0.46 -67.15 -25.42
CA ILE A 7 -0.76 -67.41 -24.00
C ILE A 7 -1.19 -68.88 -23.89
N LYS A 8 -0.38 -69.70 -23.22
CA LYS A 8 -0.58 -71.15 -23.15
C LYS A 8 -1.67 -71.56 -22.15
N ASN A 9 -2.10 -70.67 -21.26
CA ASN A 9 -3.03 -70.97 -20.18
C ASN A 9 -4.08 -69.87 -19.95
N ILE A 10 -5.36 -70.25 -19.80
CA ILE A 10 -6.50 -69.34 -19.54
C ILE A 10 -6.28 -68.48 -18.28
N ASN A 11 -5.62 -69.01 -17.25
CA ASN A 11 -5.33 -68.28 -16.02
C ASN A 11 -4.27 -67.20 -16.24
N GLU A 12 -3.28 -67.46 -17.10
CA GLU A 12 -2.27 -66.50 -17.49
C GLU A 12 -2.88 -65.37 -18.34
N TYR A 13 -3.80 -65.70 -19.26
CA TYR A 13 -4.58 -64.70 -20.02
C TYR A 13 -5.37 -63.77 -19.08
N ARG A 14 -6.07 -64.35 -18.10
CA ARG A 14 -6.84 -63.58 -17.11
C ARG A 14 -5.96 -62.67 -16.25
N LYS A 15 -4.77 -63.14 -15.82
CA LYS A 15 -3.80 -62.32 -15.07
C LYS A 15 -3.24 -61.15 -15.90
N VAL A 16 -2.83 -61.40 -17.14
CA VAL A 16 -2.32 -60.34 -18.04
C VAL A 16 -3.40 -59.30 -18.35
N LYS A 17 -4.65 -59.73 -18.57
CA LYS A 17 -5.77 -58.81 -18.81
C LYS A 17 -6.10 -57.96 -17.57
N LYS A 18 -6.08 -58.54 -16.36
CA LYS A 18 -6.26 -57.81 -15.10
C LYS A 18 -5.14 -56.80 -14.83
N ASN A 19 -3.88 -57.17 -15.06
CA ASN A 19 -2.75 -56.25 -14.92
C ASN A 19 -2.81 -55.09 -15.92
N LYS A 20 -3.13 -55.35 -17.19
CA LYS A 20 -3.33 -54.29 -18.19
C LYS A 20 -4.45 -53.32 -17.82
N HIS A 21 -5.54 -53.80 -17.20
CA HIS A 21 -6.62 -52.93 -16.73
C HIS A 21 -6.17 -52.07 -15.54
N LYS A 22 -5.44 -52.65 -14.58
CA LYS A 22 -4.85 -51.93 -13.44
C LYS A 22 -3.88 -50.84 -13.91
N ASP A 23 -3.01 -51.15 -14.87
CA ASP A 23 -2.05 -50.19 -15.44
C ASP A 23 -2.74 -49.03 -16.16
N ARG A 24 -3.81 -49.31 -16.91
CA ARG A 24 -4.61 -48.25 -17.57
C ARG A 24 -5.29 -47.35 -16.54
N LYS A 25 -5.84 -47.91 -15.46
CA LYS A 25 -6.47 -47.14 -14.38
C LYS A 25 -5.43 -46.26 -13.66
N GLN A 26 -4.25 -46.80 -13.36
CA GLN A 26 -3.16 -46.03 -12.75
C GLN A 26 -2.66 -44.90 -13.67
N LYS A 27 -2.54 -45.14 -14.98
CA LYS A 27 -2.17 -44.09 -15.94
C LYS A 27 -3.19 -42.96 -16.01
N LYS A 28 -4.50 -43.26 -15.91
CA LYS A 28 -5.56 -42.25 -15.84
C LYS A 28 -5.45 -41.39 -14.57
N ILE A 29 -5.32 -42.04 -13.41
CA ILE A 29 -5.15 -41.36 -12.12
C ILE A 29 -3.91 -40.47 -12.12
N LYS A 30 -2.77 -40.96 -12.63
CA LYS A 30 -1.55 -40.16 -12.76
C LYS A 30 -1.76 -38.93 -13.65
N LYS A 31 -2.51 -39.06 -14.76
CA LYS A 31 -2.84 -37.94 -15.65
C LYS A 31 -3.73 -36.91 -14.94
N GLU A 32 -4.73 -37.36 -14.19
CA GLU A 32 -5.60 -36.48 -13.40
C GLU A 32 -4.83 -35.74 -12.30
N ILE A 33 -3.92 -36.42 -11.59
CA ILE A 33 -3.05 -35.79 -10.58
C ILE A 33 -2.15 -34.74 -11.22
N VAL A 34 -1.56 -35.01 -12.38
CA VAL A 34 -0.70 -34.03 -13.09
C VAL A 34 -1.51 -32.79 -13.49
N VAL A 35 -2.75 -32.96 -13.97
CA VAL A 35 -3.63 -31.84 -14.32
C VAL A 35 -4.00 -31.04 -13.07
N LEU A 36 -4.33 -31.70 -11.95
CA LEU A 36 -4.60 -31.04 -10.68
C LEU A 36 -3.41 -30.23 -10.16
N LEU A 37 -2.20 -30.80 -10.23
CA LEU A 37 -0.97 -30.11 -9.84
C LEU A 37 -0.70 -28.88 -10.72
N PHE A 38 -0.97 -28.98 -12.02
CA PHE A 38 -0.84 -27.86 -12.95
C PHE A 38 -1.85 -26.75 -12.64
N ILE A 39 -3.11 -27.09 -12.36
CA ILE A 39 -4.13 -26.10 -11.98
C ILE A 39 -3.76 -25.44 -10.65
N ALA A 40 -3.26 -26.21 -9.69
CA ALA A 40 -2.83 -25.69 -8.39
C ALA A 40 -1.66 -24.71 -8.54
N SER A 41 -0.65 -25.03 -9.36
CA SER A 41 0.49 -24.14 -9.58
C SER A 41 0.10 -22.84 -10.28
N VAL A 42 -0.76 -22.90 -11.31
CA VAL A 42 -1.28 -21.72 -11.99
C VAL A 42 -2.11 -20.85 -11.03
N SER A 43 -2.95 -21.47 -10.21
CA SER A 43 -3.76 -20.75 -9.20
C SER A 43 -2.90 -19.97 -8.22
N ILE A 44 -1.80 -20.56 -7.73
CA ILE A 44 -0.86 -19.87 -6.82
C ILE A 44 -0.25 -18.65 -7.51
N ILE A 45 0.17 -18.77 -8.77
CA ILE A 45 0.76 -17.66 -9.53
C ILE A 45 -0.25 -16.51 -9.66
N VAL A 46 -1.50 -16.82 -10.03
CA VAL A 46 -2.56 -15.82 -10.19
C VAL A 46 -2.89 -15.12 -8.86
N ILE A 47 -3.02 -15.88 -7.77
CA ILE A 47 -3.28 -15.32 -6.44
C ILE A 47 -2.18 -14.34 -6.04
N ASN A 48 -0.91 -14.73 -6.22
CA ASN A 48 0.21 -13.85 -5.92
C ASN A 48 0.16 -12.59 -6.78
N LEU A 49 -0.02 -12.72 -8.10
CA LEU A 49 -0.05 -11.57 -9.00
C LEU A 49 -1.17 -10.56 -8.65
N CYS A 50 -2.39 -11.06 -8.39
CA CYS A 50 -3.51 -10.24 -7.96
C CYS A 50 -3.25 -9.56 -6.61
N GLY A 51 -2.67 -10.30 -5.65
CA GLY A 51 -2.26 -9.77 -4.36
C GLY A 51 -1.23 -8.65 -4.49
N TYR A 52 -0.17 -8.87 -5.26
CA TYR A 52 0.87 -7.85 -5.51
C TYR A 52 0.32 -6.61 -6.21
N SER A 53 -0.62 -6.76 -7.15
CA SER A 53 -1.27 -5.60 -7.79
C SER A 53 -2.00 -4.73 -6.77
N LYS A 54 -2.74 -5.34 -5.83
CA LYS A 54 -3.46 -4.60 -4.77
C LYS A 54 -2.50 -3.94 -3.79
N ILE A 55 -1.45 -4.65 -3.37
CA ILE A 55 -0.41 -4.09 -2.50
C ILE A 55 0.26 -2.89 -3.16
N SER A 56 0.56 -2.99 -4.47
CA SER A 56 1.16 -1.90 -5.23
C SER A 56 0.23 -0.69 -5.31
N GLN A 57 -1.06 -0.90 -5.60
CA GLN A 57 -2.06 0.18 -5.61
C GLN A 57 -2.12 0.90 -4.25
N LEU A 58 -2.24 0.16 -3.16
CA LEU A 58 -2.28 0.72 -1.80
C LEU A 58 -0.99 1.47 -1.46
N LYS A 59 0.17 0.95 -1.90
CA LYS A 59 1.47 1.63 -1.71
C LYS A 59 1.49 3.00 -2.39
N TYR A 60 0.98 3.08 -3.62
CA TYR A 60 0.87 4.36 -4.32
C TYR A 60 -0.12 5.31 -3.65
N GLU A 61 -1.28 4.81 -3.23
CA GLU A 61 -2.28 5.61 -2.52
C GLU A 61 -1.70 6.21 -1.23
N ILE A 62 -1.02 5.38 -0.42
CA ILE A 62 -0.31 5.85 0.78
C ILE A 62 0.75 6.90 0.42
N HIS A 63 1.50 6.70 -0.66
CA HIS A 63 2.51 7.67 -1.09
C HIS A 63 1.90 9.03 -1.42
N TYR A 64 0.82 9.05 -2.20
CA TYR A 64 0.14 10.30 -2.56
C TYR A 64 -0.51 10.97 -1.34
N LEU A 65 -1.15 10.19 -0.46
CA LEU A 65 -1.72 10.72 0.79
C LEU A 65 -0.64 11.34 1.68
N LYS A 66 0.51 10.67 1.85
CA LYS A 66 1.65 11.23 2.61
C LYS A 66 2.19 12.50 1.96
N LYS A 67 2.26 12.55 0.63
CA LYS A 67 2.71 13.75 -0.09
C LYS A 67 1.77 14.93 0.13
N ASP A 68 0.46 14.71 0.00
CA ASP A 68 -0.55 15.75 0.23
C ASP A 68 -0.54 16.24 1.69
N LEU A 69 -0.43 15.32 2.65
CA LEU A 69 -0.29 15.65 4.06
C LEU A 69 0.95 16.53 4.31
N ARG A 70 2.10 16.16 3.73
CA ARG A 70 3.33 16.96 3.89
C ARG A 70 3.19 18.35 3.27
N GLN A 71 2.53 18.48 2.13
CA GLN A 71 2.27 19.79 1.52
C GLN A 71 1.40 20.67 2.43
N LYS A 72 0.34 20.09 3.02
CA LYS A 72 -0.53 20.79 3.95
C LYS A 72 0.20 21.22 5.23
N GLU A 73 1.07 20.37 5.77
CA GLU A 73 1.92 20.73 6.92
C GLU A 73 2.80 21.94 6.62
N VAL A 74 3.46 21.95 5.45
CA VAL A 74 4.32 23.08 5.03
C VAL A 74 3.52 24.36 4.90
N ILE A 75 2.34 24.31 4.27
CA ILE A 75 1.45 25.47 4.13
C ILE A 75 1.02 25.99 5.51
N LEU A 76 0.68 25.07 6.42
CA LEU A 76 0.27 25.42 7.78
C LEU A 76 1.42 26.10 8.54
N GLU A 77 2.64 25.57 8.42
CA GLU A 77 3.83 26.15 9.03
C GLU A 77 4.14 27.55 8.47
N GLN A 78 4.03 27.73 7.15
CA GLN A 78 4.16 29.04 6.49
C GLN A 78 3.13 30.03 7.01
N LEU A 79 1.84 29.65 7.05
CA LEU A 79 0.76 30.50 7.56
C LEU A 79 0.97 30.86 9.03
N LYS A 80 1.44 29.92 9.85
CA LYS A 80 1.81 30.22 11.24
C LYS A 80 2.95 31.22 11.30
N SER A 81 4.00 31.04 10.50
CA SER A 81 5.12 31.97 10.46
C SER A 81 4.70 33.38 10.01
N GLU A 82 3.83 33.49 9.00
CA GLU A 82 3.26 34.77 8.58
C GLU A 82 2.39 35.41 9.66
N LEU A 83 1.59 34.62 10.36
CA LEU A 83 0.79 35.09 11.49
C LEU A 83 1.70 35.63 12.58
N TYR A 84 2.70 34.85 13.01
CA TYR A 84 3.67 35.27 14.02
C TYR A 84 4.39 36.55 13.62
N ALA A 85 4.78 36.68 12.35
CA ALA A 85 5.39 37.90 11.85
C ALA A 85 4.44 39.08 12.05
N LYS A 86 3.20 39.00 11.54
CA LYS A 86 2.21 40.09 11.61
C LYS A 86 1.74 40.43 13.02
N THR A 87 1.70 39.44 13.91
CA THR A 87 1.30 39.65 15.31
C THR A 87 2.48 39.97 16.23
N SER A 88 3.71 39.95 15.71
CA SER A 88 4.88 40.33 16.49
C SER A 88 4.77 41.80 16.87
N THR A 89 4.98 42.11 18.14
CA THR A 89 4.97 43.48 18.65
C THR A 89 5.94 44.37 17.87
N GLU A 90 7.07 43.81 17.41
CA GLU A 90 8.05 44.52 16.58
C GLU A 90 7.48 44.92 15.21
N GLN A 91 6.76 44.03 14.53
CA GLN A 91 6.11 44.38 13.25
C GLN A 91 4.96 45.37 13.47
N ILE A 92 4.19 45.20 14.54
CA ILE A 92 3.11 46.14 14.89
C ILE A 92 3.68 47.53 15.16
N GLU A 93 4.78 47.61 15.92
CA GLU A 93 5.47 48.87 16.20
C GLU A 93 6.04 49.50 14.92
N GLN A 94 6.67 48.70 14.07
CA GLN A 94 7.20 49.16 12.79
C GLN A 94 6.10 49.65 11.85
N GLU A 95 4.99 48.91 11.68
CA GLU A 95 3.85 49.37 10.89
C GLU A 95 3.20 50.63 11.47
N ALA A 96 3.07 50.73 12.79
CA ALA A 96 2.53 51.92 13.45
C ALA A 96 3.42 53.15 13.17
N LYS A 97 4.75 52.99 13.25
CA LYS A 97 5.71 54.06 12.93
C LYS A 97 5.70 54.43 11.44
N GLU A 98 5.80 53.45 10.55
CA GLU A 98 6.00 53.69 9.12
C GLU A 98 4.72 54.05 8.37
N LYS A 99 3.59 53.41 8.69
CA LYS A 99 2.33 53.59 7.95
C LYS A 99 1.39 54.59 8.62
N LEU A 100 1.39 54.65 9.94
CA LEU A 100 0.48 55.51 10.70
C LEU A 100 1.19 56.76 11.26
N ASN A 101 2.51 56.92 11.03
CA ASN A 101 3.33 57.98 11.62
C ASN A 101 3.13 58.10 13.15
N MET A 102 2.90 56.96 13.82
CA MET A 102 2.79 56.92 15.26
C MET A 102 4.19 56.91 15.89
N ASP A 103 4.37 57.63 16.99
CA ASP A 103 5.57 57.57 17.81
C ASP A 103 5.18 57.36 19.27
N TYR A 104 6.14 56.97 20.11
CA TYR A 104 5.88 56.83 21.54
C TYR A 104 5.42 58.16 22.14
N PRO A 105 4.43 58.15 23.05
CA PRO A 105 3.97 59.36 23.70
C PRO A 105 5.11 59.99 24.52
N LYS A 106 5.23 61.31 24.43
CA LYS A 106 6.18 62.07 25.25
C LYS A 106 5.74 62.06 26.72
N GLU A 107 6.67 62.26 27.65
CA GLU A 107 6.37 62.23 29.09
C GLU A 107 5.20 63.14 29.49
N ASN A 108 5.07 64.31 28.86
CA ASN A 108 3.98 65.25 29.11
C ASN A 108 2.61 64.82 28.56
N GLN A 109 2.53 63.73 27.81
CA GLN A 109 1.30 63.14 27.28
C GLN A 109 0.86 61.91 28.08
N ILE A 110 1.66 61.46 29.05
CA ILE A 110 1.37 60.29 29.89
C ILE A 110 0.75 60.76 31.21
N ASN A 111 -0.50 60.40 31.45
CA ASN A 111 -1.18 60.63 32.73
C ASN A 111 -1.36 59.30 33.47
N TYR A 112 -0.82 59.22 34.68
CA TYR A 112 -1.04 58.10 35.59
C TYR A 112 -2.33 58.34 36.37
N ILE A 113 -3.20 57.33 36.41
CA ILE A 113 -4.43 57.35 37.19
C ILE A 113 -4.24 56.36 38.32
N ASP A 114 -4.36 56.81 39.56
CA ASP A 114 -4.41 55.92 40.71
C ASP A 114 -5.77 55.21 40.72
N VAL A 115 -5.72 53.89 40.87
CA VAL A 115 -6.93 53.07 41.05
C VAL A 115 -6.96 52.68 42.52
N ASP A 116 -7.83 53.35 43.28
CA ASP A 116 -8.13 52.96 44.66
C ASP A 116 -8.56 51.48 44.67
N SER A 117 -7.94 50.69 45.55
CA SER A 117 -8.14 49.23 45.68
C SER A 117 -9.49 48.86 46.28
#